data_AF-A0A9Q0YRS1-F1
#
_entry.id   AF-A0A9Q0YRS1-F1
#
_cell.length_a   1.000
_cell.length_b   1.000
_cell.length_c   1.000
_cell.angle_alpha   90.00
_cell.angle_beta   90.00
_cell.angle_gamma   90.00
#
_symmetry.space_group_name_H-M   'P 1'
#
loop_
_entity.id
_entity.type
_entity.pdbx_description
1 polymer ?
#
loop_
_entity_poly.entity_id
_entity_poly.type
_entity_poly.pdbx_seq_one_letter_code
_entity_poly.pdbx_strand_id
1 'polypeptide(L)'
;MGIYLLSIAVADAWFGSDYFTVYSEAWQTGAVCGMIGIIGTLSIIGSLFTLTAMSIDRLVWIVLPKGKTCFNRIWADTVCAIIWVSGTLLAILPLLLSQKFEDFYEHSDACLNLPIVAVSEPVARGFDWQNQLYLLSGYTAFMEGVVWTYSLVIYTCLSSVCILIATLCYTIVLTSELLLKENVLPKDWRNPDFQLAMKMSIIVGVNVLCWFCVIILTVLSQLNIITPNMVNPLLVILFLPLKSALNPLVYCYGNILKCPKPRMVLKISLVRQRNHSSANLTSPGVDPMTK
;
A
#
# COMPACT_ATOMS: atom_id res chain seq x y z
N MET A 1 -6.34 -2.86 -3.19
CA MET A 1 -5.51 -4.09 -3.21
C MET A 1 -6.29 -5.30 -2.73
N GLY A 2 -6.97 -5.24 -1.58
CA GLY A 2 -7.78 -6.38 -1.11
C GLY A 2 -8.82 -6.88 -2.12
N ILE A 3 -9.57 -5.98 -2.76
CA ILE A 3 -10.55 -6.34 -3.81
C ILE A 3 -9.85 -7.03 -5.00
N TYR A 4 -8.72 -6.48 -5.48
CA TYR A 4 -7.92 -7.10 -6.56
C TYR A 4 -7.50 -8.53 -6.21
N LEU A 5 -6.94 -8.75 -5.02
CA LEU A 5 -6.48 -10.08 -4.60
C LEU A 5 -7.63 -11.06 -4.39
N LEU A 6 -8.76 -10.57 -3.88
CA LEU A 6 -9.96 -11.38 -3.75
C LEU A 6 -10.47 -11.81 -5.14
N SER A 7 -10.48 -10.91 -6.12
CA SER A 7 -10.89 -11.24 -7.49
C SER A 7 -9.99 -12.30 -8.12
N ILE A 8 -8.67 -12.19 -7.97
CA ILE A 8 -7.72 -13.21 -8.46
C ILE A 8 -7.91 -14.54 -7.72
N ALA A 9 -8.09 -14.53 -6.40
CA ALA A 9 -8.34 -15.75 -5.63
C ALA A 9 -9.65 -16.44 -6.00
N VAL A 10 -10.70 -15.66 -6.31
CA VAL A 10 -11.98 -16.21 -6.81
C VAL A 10 -11.81 -16.81 -8.19
N ALA A 11 -11.06 -16.16 -9.09
CA ALA A 11 -10.77 -16.69 -10.41
C ALA A 11 -9.97 -18.00 -10.34
N ASP A 12 -8.93 -18.05 -9.51
CA ASP A 12 -8.12 -19.25 -9.26
C ASP A 12 -9.00 -20.42 -8.76
N ALA A 13 -9.90 -20.16 -7.80
CA ALA A 13 -10.82 -21.16 -7.28
C ALA A 13 -11.89 -21.60 -8.30
N TRP A 14 -12.26 -20.73 -9.25
CA TRP A 14 -13.29 -21.01 -10.25
C TRP A 14 -12.77 -21.85 -11.41
N PHE A 15 -11.62 -21.48 -11.98
CA PHE A 15 -11.06 -22.17 -13.14
C PHE A 15 -10.27 -23.43 -12.76
N GLY A 16 -9.70 -23.47 -11.55
CA GLY A 16 -9.02 -24.65 -11.03
C GLY A 16 -7.90 -25.15 -11.95
N SER A 17 -7.79 -26.48 -12.11
CA SER A 17 -6.74 -27.11 -12.91
C SER A 17 -6.85 -26.86 -14.42
N ASP A 18 -8.05 -26.51 -14.90
CA ASP A 18 -8.35 -26.39 -16.33
C ASP A 18 -8.08 -24.99 -16.88
N TYR A 19 -7.60 -24.08 -16.02
CA TYR A 19 -7.27 -22.70 -16.38
C TYR A 19 -6.32 -22.65 -17.58
N PHE A 20 -5.16 -23.29 -17.48
CA PHE A 20 -4.10 -23.18 -18.51
C PHE A 20 -4.47 -23.84 -19.83
N THR A 21 -5.37 -24.83 -19.81
CA THR A 21 -5.69 -25.66 -20.98
C THR A 21 -6.95 -25.18 -21.73
N VAL A 22 -7.91 -24.56 -21.04
CA VAL A 22 -9.22 -24.22 -21.63
C VAL A 22 -9.58 -22.75 -21.47
N TYR A 23 -9.22 -22.11 -20.35
CA TYR A 23 -9.79 -20.81 -19.97
C TYR A 23 -8.80 -19.64 -20.00
N SER A 24 -7.51 -19.89 -20.20
CA SER A 24 -6.47 -18.84 -20.15
C SER A 24 -6.74 -17.71 -21.13
N GLU A 25 -7.03 -18.02 -22.39
CA GLU A 25 -7.35 -17.04 -23.43
C GLU A 25 -8.64 -16.27 -23.12
N ALA A 26 -9.69 -16.96 -22.70
CA ALA A 26 -10.99 -16.35 -22.39
C ALA A 26 -10.96 -15.45 -21.15
N TRP A 27 -10.11 -15.79 -20.17
CA TRP A 27 -9.88 -14.95 -18.98
C TRP A 27 -9.09 -13.70 -19.33
N GLN A 28 -7.96 -13.89 -20.02
CA GLN A 28 -7.03 -12.83 -20.41
C GLN A 28 -7.71 -11.77 -21.28
N THR A 29 -8.43 -12.19 -22.32
CA THR A 29 -9.17 -11.31 -23.24
C THR A 29 -10.52 -10.81 -22.68
N GLY A 30 -10.88 -11.26 -21.48
CA GLY A 30 -12.14 -10.89 -20.86
C GLY A 30 -12.10 -9.48 -20.28
N ALA A 31 -13.17 -8.71 -20.49
CA ALA A 31 -13.33 -7.37 -19.89
C ALA A 31 -13.21 -7.36 -18.35
N VAL A 32 -13.51 -8.49 -17.71
CA VAL A 32 -13.33 -8.69 -16.26
C VAL A 32 -11.86 -8.57 -15.86
N CYS A 33 -10.95 -9.15 -16.63
CA CYS A 33 -9.52 -9.07 -16.37
C CYS A 33 -9.03 -7.62 -16.52
N GLY A 34 -9.44 -6.92 -17.58
CA GLY A 34 -9.16 -5.49 -17.75
C GLY A 34 -9.59 -4.64 -16.56
N MET A 35 -10.82 -4.85 -16.04
CA MET A 35 -11.30 -4.13 -14.85
C MET A 35 -10.49 -4.46 -13.59
N ILE A 36 -10.14 -5.73 -13.39
CA ILE A 36 -9.29 -6.16 -12.27
C ILE A 36 -7.92 -5.48 -12.36
N GLY A 37 -7.35 -5.42 -13.56
CA GLY A 37 -6.08 -4.74 -13.83
C GLY A 37 -6.11 -3.26 -13.46
N ILE A 38 -7.14 -2.51 -13.86
CA ILE A 38 -7.31 -1.09 -13.48
C ILE A 38 -7.35 -0.95 -11.94
N ILE A 39 -8.11 -1.81 -11.25
CA ILE A 39 -8.23 -1.78 -9.79
C ILE A 39 -6.88 -2.08 -9.12
N GLY A 40 -6.13 -3.04 -9.67
CA GLY A 40 -4.77 -3.38 -9.24
C GLY A 40 -3.81 -2.20 -9.38
N THR A 41 -3.71 -1.63 -10.58
CA THR A 41 -2.86 -0.48 -10.92
C THR A 41 -3.18 0.73 -10.05
N LEU A 42 -4.46 1.11 -9.96
CA LEU A 42 -4.92 2.23 -9.16
C LEU A 42 -4.55 2.06 -7.69
N SER A 43 -4.66 0.82 -7.17
CA SER A 43 -4.27 0.53 -5.80
C SER A 43 -2.77 0.65 -5.56
N ILE A 44 -1.93 0.24 -6.51
CA ILE A 44 -0.47 0.32 -6.39
C ILE A 44 -0.04 1.78 -6.40
N ILE A 45 -0.49 2.55 -7.39
CA ILE A 45 -0.13 3.96 -7.59
C ILE A 45 -0.70 4.82 -6.46
N GLY A 46 -1.98 4.63 -6.10
CA GLY A 46 -2.61 5.38 -5.02
C GLY A 46 -1.92 5.17 -3.67
N SER A 47 -1.49 3.94 -3.35
CA SER A 47 -0.75 3.67 -2.12
C SER A 47 0.64 4.31 -2.12
N LEU A 48 1.34 4.34 -3.27
CA LEU A 48 2.65 4.98 -3.40
C LEU A 48 2.56 6.49 -3.18
N PHE A 49 1.62 7.15 -3.86
CA PHE A 49 1.41 8.58 -3.74
C PHE A 49 0.93 8.99 -2.35
N THR A 50 0.11 8.16 -1.71
CA THR A 50 -0.30 8.38 -0.32
C THR A 50 0.89 8.30 0.62
N LEU A 51 1.77 7.30 0.44
CA LEU A 51 2.96 7.13 1.26
C LEU A 51 3.92 8.32 1.14
N THR A 52 4.17 8.80 -0.09
CA THR A 52 5.00 10.00 -0.30
C THR A 52 4.36 11.25 0.29
N ALA A 53 3.06 11.46 0.08
CA ALA A 53 2.36 12.60 0.66
C ALA A 53 2.42 12.59 2.19
N MET A 54 2.19 11.44 2.83
CA MET A 54 2.34 11.30 4.28
C MET A 54 3.78 11.55 4.75
N SER A 55 4.78 11.14 3.97
CA SER A 55 6.20 11.38 4.29
C SER A 55 6.53 12.87 4.27
N ILE A 56 6.04 13.60 3.26
CA ILE A 56 6.23 15.05 3.11
C ILE A 56 5.47 15.81 4.20
N ASP A 57 4.24 15.42 4.51
CA ASP A 57 3.44 16.01 5.60
C ASP A 57 4.20 15.93 6.93
N ARG A 58 4.77 14.76 7.25
CA ARG A 58 5.57 14.57 8.47
C ARG A 58 6.84 15.41 8.47
N LEU A 59 7.55 15.48 7.34
CA LEU A 59 8.73 16.32 7.19
C LEU A 59 8.41 17.79 7.46
N VAL A 60 7.35 18.31 6.83
CA VAL A 60 6.90 19.70 6.98
C VAL A 60 6.51 19.99 8.42
N TRP A 61 5.74 19.09 9.06
CA TRP A 61 5.27 19.30 10.43
C TRP A 61 6.40 19.32 11.47
N ILE A 62 7.40 18.44 11.32
CA ILE A 62 8.44 18.23 12.34
C ILE A 62 9.61 19.20 12.14
N VAL A 63 10.04 19.43 10.90
CA VAL A 63 11.30 20.13 10.61
C VAL A 63 11.11 21.62 10.36
N LEU A 64 9.97 22.05 9.79
CA LEU A 64 9.76 23.47 9.51
C LEU A 64 9.34 24.22 10.80
N PRO A 65 10.00 25.34 11.14
CA PRO A 65 9.71 26.10 12.35
C PRO A 65 8.25 26.57 12.36
N LYS A 66 7.53 26.29 13.45
CA LYS A 66 6.12 26.64 13.66
C LYS A 66 5.92 28.14 13.44
N GLY A 67 5.29 28.51 12.32
CA GLY A 67 5.07 29.92 12.02
C GLY A 67 4.12 30.29 10.88
N LYS A 68 4.00 29.53 9.78
CA LYS A 68 3.18 29.99 8.63
C LYS A 68 2.41 28.95 7.82
N THR A 69 2.50 27.66 8.12
CA THR A 69 1.80 26.63 7.34
C THR A 69 1.05 25.68 8.25
N CYS A 70 -0.10 26.12 8.75
CA CYS A 70 -1.10 25.18 9.23
C CYS A 70 -1.66 24.45 8.00
N PHE A 71 -1.35 23.16 7.86
CA PHE A 71 -2.03 22.30 6.90
C PHE A 71 -3.52 22.29 7.25
N ASN A 72 -4.30 23.13 6.57
CA ASN A 72 -5.74 23.14 6.68
C ASN A 72 -6.29 21.85 6.05
N ARG A 73 -7.43 21.37 6.54
CA ARG A 73 -8.12 20.21 5.99
C ARG A 73 -8.37 20.33 4.48
N ILE A 74 -8.59 21.54 3.99
CA ILE A 74 -8.73 21.83 2.55
C ILE A 74 -7.50 21.36 1.76
N TRP A 75 -6.28 21.55 2.28
CA TRP A 75 -5.06 21.08 1.63
C TRP A 75 -4.97 19.57 1.60
N ALA A 76 -5.31 18.90 2.72
CA ALA A 76 -5.33 17.44 2.77
C ALA A 76 -6.35 16.86 1.79
N ASP A 77 -7.56 17.42 1.74
CA ASP A 77 -8.61 17.00 0.79
C ASP A 77 -8.18 17.25 -0.67
N THR A 78 -7.52 18.38 -0.94
CA THR A 78 -6.99 18.70 -2.28
C THR A 78 -5.89 17.73 -2.69
N VAL A 79 -4.93 17.42 -1.80
CA VAL A 79 -3.87 16.43 -2.08
C VAL A 79 -4.46 15.05 -2.33
N CYS A 80 -5.43 14.62 -1.51
CA CYS A 80 -6.15 13.37 -1.72
C CYS A 80 -6.83 13.34 -3.10
N ALA A 81 -7.53 14.41 -3.49
CA ALA A 81 -8.16 14.50 -4.80
C ALA A 81 -7.13 14.39 -5.94
N ILE A 82 -5.98 15.08 -5.84
CA ILE A 82 -4.90 14.98 -6.84
C ILE A 82 -4.36 13.54 -6.93
N ILE A 83 -4.16 12.86 -5.80
CA ILE A 83 -3.69 11.48 -5.76
C ILE A 83 -4.66 10.54 -6.47
N TRP A 84 -5.96 10.65 -6.19
CA TRP A 84 -6.97 9.81 -6.83
C TRP A 84 -7.11 10.10 -8.32
N VAL A 85 -7.13 11.36 -8.72
CA VAL A 85 -7.25 11.76 -10.14
C VAL A 85 -6.02 11.31 -10.92
N SER A 86 -4.82 11.59 -10.43
CA SER A 86 -3.57 11.17 -11.10
C SER A 86 -3.42 9.65 -11.16
N GLY A 87 -3.74 8.93 -10.08
CA GLY A 87 -3.72 7.47 -10.05
C GLY A 87 -4.73 6.84 -11.02
N THR A 88 -5.94 7.40 -11.08
CA THR A 88 -6.99 6.93 -12.00
C THR A 88 -6.62 7.20 -13.45
N LEU A 89 -6.09 8.40 -13.73
CA LEU A 89 -5.60 8.76 -15.06
C LEU A 89 -4.50 7.79 -15.51
N LEU A 90 -3.50 7.53 -14.66
CA LEU A 90 -2.42 6.59 -14.99
C LEU A 90 -2.93 5.15 -15.15
N ALA A 91 -3.93 4.71 -14.40
CA ALA A 91 -4.49 3.36 -14.55
C ALA A 91 -5.32 3.18 -15.84
N ILE A 92 -6.01 4.23 -16.30
CA ILE A 92 -6.91 4.19 -17.46
C ILE A 92 -6.21 4.61 -18.76
N LEU A 93 -5.09 5.33 -18.69
CA LEU A 93 -4.34 5.83 -19.86
C LEU A 93 -4.05 4.77 -20.93
N PRO A 94 -3.66 3.51 -20.60
CA PRO A 94 -3.46 2.47 -21.61
C PRO A 94 -4.73 2.18 -22.42
N LEU A 95 -5.91 2.24 -21.78
CA LEU A 95 -7.20 1.98 -22.42
C LEU A 95 -7.65 3.13 -23.31
N LEU A 96 -7.32 4.38 -22.95
CA LEU A 96 -7.65 5.57 -23.76
C LEU A 96 -6.80 5.63 -25.04
N LEU A 97 -5.61 5.05 -24.98
CA LEU A 97 -4.66 4.95 -26.08
C LEU A 97 -4.70 3.54 -26.68
N SER A 98 -5.89 2.95 -26.84
CA SER A 98 -6.08 1.59 -27.35
C SER A 98 -5.38 1.35 -28.70
N GLN A 99 -5.22 2.37 -29.54
CA GLN A 99 -4.44 2.27 -30.79
C GLN A 99 -2.92 2.05 -30.58
N LYS A 100 -2.40 2.22 -29.36
CA LYS A 100 -0.99 2.05 -28.97
C LYS A 100 -0.77 0.99 -27.89
N PHE A 101 -1.79 0.68 -27.10
CA PHE A 101 -1.73 -0.21 -25.94
C PHE A 101 -2.89 -1.21 -25.97
N GLU A 102 -3.21 -1.71 -27.16
CA GLU A 102 -4.15 -2.83 -27.32
C GLU A 102 -3.73 -3.94 -26.35
N ASP A 103 -4.70 -4.47 -25.62
CA ASP A 103 -4.53 -5.63 -24.74
C ASP A 103 -3.54 -5.43 -23.56
N PHE A 104 -3.31 -4.18 -23.12
CA PHE A 104 -2.36 -3.87 -22.03
C PHE A 104 -2.56 -4.74 -20.78
N TYR A 105 -3.80 -4.87 -20.29
CA TYR A 105 -4.13 -5.67 -19.11
C TYR A 105 -4.38 -7.15 -19.42
N GLU A 106 -4.46 -7.51 -20.70
CA GLU A 106 -4.93 -8.81 -21.18
C GLU A 106 -3.77 -9.79 -21.44
N HIS A 107 -2.51 -9.34 -21.37
CA HIS A 107 -1.33 -10.20 -21.58
C HIS A 107 -0.82 -10.94 -20.33
N SER A 108 -1.57 -10.93 -19.22
CA SER A 108 -1.13 -11.56 -17.97
C SER A 108 -2.27 -12.29 -17.27
N ASP A 109 -2.00 -13.49 -16.76
CA ASP A 109 -2.94 -14.27 -15.92
C ASP A 109 -3.40 -13.50 -14.68
N ALA A 110 -2.53 -12.62 -14.16
CA ALA A 110 -2.81 -11.75 -13.03
C ALA A 110 -3.53 -10.46 -13.40
N CYS A 111 -3.85 -10.24 -14.67
CA CYS A 111 -4.45 -9.01 -15.18
C CYS A 111 -3.60 -7.75 -14.91
N LEU A 112 -2.29 -7.91 -14.71
CA LEU A 112 -1.36 -6.83 -14.41
C LEU A 112 -0.12 -6.94 -15.28
N ASN A 113 0.14 -5.93 -16.10
CA ASN A 113 1.28 -5.91 -17.01
C ASN A 113 2.55 -5.45 -16.30
N LEU A 114 3.19 -6.36 -15.58
CA LEU A 114 4.43 -6.08 -14.86
C LEU A 114 5.63 -6.13 -15.82
N PRO A 115 6.66 -5.28 -15.61
CA PRO A 115 7.82 -5.19 -16.52
C PRO A 115 8.68 -6.48 -16.59
N ILE A 116 8.44 -7.43 -15.69
CA ILE A 116 9.08 -8.76 -15.66
C ILE A 116 8.45 -9.71 -16.70
N VAL A 117 7.17 -9.49 -17.05
CA VAL A 117 6.38 -10.35 -17.94
C VAL A 117 6.68 -10.06 -19.42
N ALA A 118 7.08 -8.84 -19.76
CA ALA A 118 7.11 -8.38 -21.15
C ALA A 118 8.47 -8.57 -21.87
N VAL A 119 9.34 -9.45 -21.37
CA VAL A 119 10.30 -10.13 -22.25
C VAL A 119 9.65 -11.45 -22.65
N SER A 120 8.68 -11.37 -23.55
CA SER A 120 8.38 -12.51 -24.41
C SER A 120 9.67 -12.76 -25.19
N GLU A 121 10.48 -13.71 -24.72
CA GLU A 121 11.55 -14.23 -25.53
C GLU A 121 10.94 -14.65 -26.88
N PRO A 122 11.37 -14.07 -28.02
CA PRO A 122 11.20 -14.75 -29.30
C PRO A 122 12.08 -16.03 -29.37
N VAL A 123 12.80 -16.37 -28.28
CA VAL A 123 13.85 -17.39 -28.22
C VAL A 123 13.43 -18.67 -27.44
N ALA A 124 12.53 -18.60 -26.45
CA ALA A 124 12.07 -19.79 -25.70
C ALA A 124 10.84 -20.50 -26.29
N ARG A 125 10.05 -19.85 -27.15
CA ARG A 125 9.12 -20.59 -28.02
C ARG A 125 9.97 -21.15 -29.16
N GLY A 126 10.16 -22.47 -29.17
CA GLY A 126 10.99 -23.16 -30.15
C GLY A 126 10.80 -22.59 -31.55
N PHE A 127 11.92 -22.42 -32.25
CA PHE A 127 12.06 -21.87 -33.59
C PHE A 127 10.82 -22.12 -34.49
N ASP A 128 9.94 -21.12 -34.55
CA ASP A 128 8.66 -21.16 -35.25
C ASP A 128 8.70 -20.15 -36.41
N TRP A 129 8.70 -20.66 -37.65
CA TRP A 129 8.89 -19.86 -38.86
C TRP A 129 7.75 -18.84 -39.08
N GLN A 130 6.58 -19.03 -38.46
CA GLN A 130 5.47 -18.08 -38.51
C GLN A 130 5.77 -16.74 -37.79
N ASN A 131 6.51 -16.75 -36.68
CA ASN A 131 6.77 -15.54 -35.86
C ASN A 131 7.82 -14.61 -36.49
N GLN A 132 8.65 -15.15 -37.39
CA GLN A 132 9.74 -14.40 -38.00
C GLN A 132 9.25 -13.38 -39.05
N LEU A 133 8.14 -13.67 -39.74
CA LEU A 133 7.52 -12.75 -40.70
C LEU A 133 6.77 -11.60 -40.01
N TYR A 134 6.25 -11.83 -38.79
CA TYR A 134 5.60 -10.81 -37.97
C TYR A 134 6.60 -9.81 -37.34
N LEU A 135 7.77 -10.28 -36.89
CA LEU A 135 8.87 -9.45 -36.37
C LEU A 135 9.55 -8.59 -37.44
N LEU A 136 9.54 -9.03 -38.71
CA LEU A 136 10.06 -8.29 -39.86
C LEU A 136 9.28 -7.00 -40.19
N SER A 137 8.05 -6.85 -39.70
CA SER A 137 7.24 -5.65 -39.93
C SER A 137 7.71 -4.43 -39.14
N GLY A 138 8.58 -4.60 -38.12
CA GLY A 138 9.09 -3.55 -37.23
C GLY A 138 8.05 -2.92 -36.30
N TYR A 139 6.78 -2.90 -36.71
CA TYR A 139 5.65 -2.31 -36.01
C TYR A 139 5.31 -3.06 -34.72
N THR A 140 5.26 -4.39 -34.75
CA THR A 140 4.93 -5.21 -33.56
C THR A 140 6.01 -5.14 -32.49
N ALA A 141 7.29 -5.24 -32.88
CA ALA A 141 8.44 -5.07 -31.97
C ALA A 141 8.49 -3.66 -31.36
N PHE A 142 8.13 -2.63 -32.13
CA PHE A 142 8.04 -1.26 -31.63
C PHE A 142 6.91 -1.11 -30.59
N MET A 143 5.73 -1.70 -30.85
CA MET A 143 4.56 -1.63 -29.97
C MET A 143 4.76 -2.42 -28.67
N GLU A 144 5.34 -3.63 -28.73
CA GLU A 144 5.75 -4.38 -27.54
C GLU A 144 6.76 -3.59 -26.69
N GLY A 145 7.70 -2.89 -27.32
CA GLY A 145 8.62 -1.97 -26.65
C GLY A 145 7.91 -0.80 -25.96
N VAL A 146 6.88 -0.22 -26.58
CA VAL A 146 6.08 0.87 -25.99
C VAL A 146 5.29 0.40 -24.76
N VAL A 147 4.69 -0.79 -24.82
CA VAL A 147 3.96 -1.39 -23.68
C VAL A 147 4.93 -1.69 -22.53
N TRP A 148 6.05 -2.35 -22.81
CA TRP A 148 7.05 -2.68 -21.80
C TRP A 148 7.65 -1.42 -21.15
N THR A 149 8.00 -0.42 -21.96
CA THR A 149 8.55 0.85 -21.45
C THR A 149 7.56 1.57 -20.56
N TYR A 150 6.27 1.55 -20.90
CA TYR A 150 5.22 2.12 -20.05
C TYR A 150 5.09 1.39 -18.71
N SER A 151 5.04 0.05 -18.73
CA SER A 151 5.02 -0.78 -17.51
C SER A 151 6.25 -0.55 -16.63
N LEU A 152 7.44 -0.43 -17.24
CA LEU A 152 8.68 -0.09 -16.53
C LEU A 152 8.60 1.30 -15.90
N VAL A 153 8.11 2.30 -16.63
CA VAL A 153 8.02 3.67 -16.12
C VAL A 153 7.03 3.77 -14.95
N ILE A 154 5.85 3.18 -15.07
CA ILE A 154 4.83 3.23 -14.02
C ILE A 154 5.18 2.37 -12.81
N TYR A 155 5.50 1.09 -13.02
CA TYR A 155 5.70 0.19 -11.89
C TYR A 155 7.09 0.31 -11.30
N THR A 156 8.11 0.64 -12.09
CA THR A 156 9.51 0.71 -11.66
C THR A 156 10.03 2.12 -11.41
N CYS A 157 10.04 2.98 -12.41
CA CYS A 157 10.67 4.30 -12.28
C CYS A 157 9.88 5.22 -11.33
N LEU A 158 8.55 5.27 -11.46
CA LEU A 158 7.72 6.10 -10.60
C LEU A 158 7.77 5.62 -9.14
N SER A 159 7.71 4.30 -8.93
CA SER A 159 7.84 3.70 -7.60
C SER A 159 9.19 3.98 -6.95
N SER A 160 10.29 3.88 -7.71
CA SER A 160 11.62 4.15 -7.18
C SER A 160 11.78 5.61 -6.77
N VAL A 161 11.34 6.56 -7.59
CA VAL A 161 11.36 7.99 -7.26
C VAL A 161 10.52 8.28 -6.01
N CYS A 162 9.30 7.73 -5.93
CA CYS A 162 8.44 7.92 -4.76
C CYS A 162 9.07 7.36 -3.48
N ILE A 163 9.63 6.15 -3.55
CA ILE A 163 10.26 5.52 -2.38
C ILE A 163 11.52 6.26 -1.96
N LEU A 164 12.33 6.74 -2.90
CA LEU A 164 13.49 7.58 -2.58
C LEU A 164 13.06 8.85 -1.85
N ILE A 165 12.05 9.57 -2.36
CA ILE A 165 11.51 10.76 -1.69
C ILE A 165 11.03 10.42 -0.28
N ALA A 166 10.26 9.33 -0.11
CA ALA A 166 9.76 8.91 1.19
C ALA A 166 10.91 8.60 2.16
N THR A 167 11.93 7.85 1.72
CA THR A 167 13.10 7.54 2.56
C THR A 167 13.87 8.78 2.96
N LEU A 168 14.11 9.73 2.03
CA LEU A 168 14.79 10.98 2.32
C LEU A 168 14.03 11.83 3.33
N CYS A 169 12.70 11.91 3.19
CA CYS A 169 11.87 12.62 4.16
C CYS A 169 12.00 12.01 5.57
N TYR A 170 11.93 10.69 5.68
CA TYR A 170 12.03 10.02 6.99
C TYR A 170 13.43 10.04 7.59
N THR A 171 14.49 9.94 6.79
CA THR A 171 15.86 10.07 7.32
C THR A 171 16.08 11.47 7.89
N ILE A 172 15.59 12.52 7.23
CA ILE A 172 15.66 13.90 7.74
C ILE A 172 14.83 14.07 9.02
N VAL A 173 13.61 13.51 9.07
CA VAL A 173 12.79 13.55 10.29
C VAL A 173 13.52 12.86 11.45
N LEU A 174 14.07 11.67 11.23
CA LEU A 174 14.80 10.93 12.26
C LEU A 174 16.08 11.66 12.70
N THR A 175 16.86 12.21 11.77
CA THR A 175 18.08 12.96 12.13
C THR A 175 17.74 14.25 12.86
N SER A 176 16.65 14.95 12.50
CA SER A 176 16.22 16.15 13.21
C SER A 176 15.85 15.85 14.67
N GLU A 177 15.15 14.74 14.93
CA GLU A 177 14.80 14.31 16.28
C GLU A 177 16.02 13.83 17.09
N LEU A 178 17.01 13.22 16.43
CA LEU A 178 18.23 12.72 17.08
C LEU A 178 19.24 13.84 17.38
N LEU A 179 19.45 14.78 16.44
CA LEU A 179 20.44 15.86 16.57
C LEU A 179 19.94 17.02 17.44
N LEU A 180 18.64 17.30 17.47
CA LEU A 180 18.08 18.37 18.33
C LEU A 180 17.98 17.96 19.82
N LYS A 181 18.12 16.67 20.15
CA LYS A 181 17.98 16.13 21.53
C LYS A 181 19.30 15.81 22.23
N GLU A 182 20.44 16.07 21.61
CA GLU A 182 21.78 15.76 22.17
C GLU A 182 22.05 16.42 23.55
N ASN A 183 21.27 17.44 23.93
CA ASN A 183 21.36 18.11 25.23
C ASN A 183 20.31 17.69 26.30
N VAL A 184 19.44 16.71 26.04
CA VAL A 184 18.46 16.22 27.03
C VAL A 184 18.34 14.70 26.98
N LEU A 185 18.85 14.01 28.01
CA LEU A 185 18.78 12.54 28.15
C LEU A 185 17.35 11.98 27.95
N PRO A 186 17.22 10.77 27.36
CA PRO A 186 16.00 10.30 26.70
C PRO A 186 14.99 9.68 27.67
N LYS A 187 14.08 10.49 28.22
CA LYS A 187 12.74 10.01 28.65
C LYS A 187 11.68 10.10 27.54
N ASP A 188 12.13 10.44 26.34
CA ASP A 188 11.32 10.97 25.24
C ASP A 188 10.75 9.92 24.27
N TRP A 189 11.08 8.63 24.44
CA TRP A 189 10.42 7.52 23.73
C TRP A 189 8.90 7.45 24.04
N ARG A 190 8.46 8.14 25.09
CA ARG A 190 7.04 8.34 25.41
C ARG A 190 6.37 9.46 24.63
N ASN A 191 7.12 10.31 23.91
CA ASN A 191 6.51 11.39 23.15
C ASN A 191 5.62 10.80 22.04
N PRO A 192 4.35 11.22 21.96
CA PRO A 192 3.41 10.68 20.99
C PRO A 192 3.87 10.97 19.55
N ASP A 193 4.53 12.10 19.32
CA ASP A 193 5.04 12.52 18.01
C ASP A 193 6.19 11.62 17.53
N PHE A 194 7.12 11.26 18.44
CA PHE A 194 8.21 10.32 18.15
C PHE A 194 7.69 8.89 17.90
N GLN A 195 6.73 8.42 18.71
CA GLN A 195 6.08 7.11 18.49
C GLN A 195 5.34 7.06 17.15
N LEU A 196 4.72 8.17 16.74
CA LEU A 196 4.04 8.28 15.47
C LEU A 196 5.04 8.24 14.30
N ALA A 197 6.13 8.99 14.39
CA ALA A 197 7.19 8.98 13.37
C ALA A 197 7.84 7.59 13.22
N MET A 198 8.11 6.89 14.33
CA MET A 198 8.70 5.55 14.31
C MET A 198 7.77 4.51 13.66
N LYS A 199 6.46 4.58 13.92
CA LYS A 199 5.47 3.71 13.24
C LYS A 199 5.50 3.92 11.74
N MET A 200 5.55 5.17 11.28
CA MET A 200 5.57 5.48 9.86
C MET A 200 6.90 5.11 9.19
N SER A 201 8.02 5.22 9.93
CA SER A 201 9.34 4.76 9.46
C SER A 201 9.35 3.24 9.21
N ILE A 202 8.68 2.44 10.04
CA ILE A 202 8.52 0.99 9.80
C ILE A 202 7.73 0.74 8.50
N ILE A 203 6.65 1.49 8.26
CA ILE A 203 5.88 1.38 7.01
C ILE A 203 6.76 1.66 5.80
N VAL A 204 7.54 2.75 5.84
CA VAL A 204 8.47 3.08 4.74
C VAL A 204 9.55 2.02 4.59
N GLY A 205 10.13 1.53 5.68
CA GLY A 205 11.14 0.46 5.63
C GLY A 205 10.62 -0.83 4.98
N VAL A 206 9.40 -1.25 5.32
CA VAL A 206 8.74 -2.40 4.67
C VAL A 206 8.54 -2.17 3.17
N ASN A 207 8.10 -0.96 2.79
CA ASN A 207 7.92 -0.61 1.39
C ASN A 207 9.25 -0.61 0.62
N VAL A 208 10.34 -0.12 1.22
CA VAL A 208 11.70 -0.16 0.65
C VAL A 208 12.18 -1.60 0.45
N LEU A 209 12.00 -2.47 1.45
CA LEU A 209 12.40 -3.87 1.36
C LEU A 209 11.63 -4.60 0.25
N CYS A 210 10.31 -4.46 0.22
CA CYS A 210 9.48 -5.03 -0.84
C CYS A 210 9.88 -4.50 -2.22
N TRP A 211 10.18 -3.20 -2.31
CA TRP A 211 10.61 -2.57 -3.55
C TRP A 211 11.97 -3.06 -4.05
N PHE A 212 12.92 -3.21 -3.12
CA PHE A 212 14.24 -3.75 -3.42
C PHE A 212 14.15 -5.18 -3.97
N CYS A 213 13.27 -6.03 -3.40
CA CYS A 213 12.99 -7.35 -3.94
C CYS A 213 12.47 -7.30 -5.39
N VAL A 214 11.54 -6.39 -5.69
CA VAL A 214 11.00 -6.22 -7.06
C VAL A 214 12.10 -5.82 -8.04
N ILE A 215 12.99 -4.89 -7.67
CA ILE A 215 14.12 -4.48 -8.51
C ILE A 215 15.06 -5.65 -8.78
N ILE A 216 15.45 -6.40 -7.74
CA ILE A 216 16.33 -7.55 -7.89
C ILE A 216 15.73 -8.56 -8.86
N LEU A 217 14.46 -8.93 -8.65
CA LEU A 217 13.77 -9.88 -9.50
C LEU A 217 13.66 -9.41 -10.96
N THR A 218 13.41 -8.11 -11.16
CA THR A 218 13.39 -7.50 -12.50
C THR A 218 14.77 -7.60 -13.15
N VAL A 219 15.84 -7.23 -12.46
CA VAL A 219 17.21 -7.29 -13.00
C VAL A 219 17.62 -8.74 -13.30
N LEU A 220 17.35 -9.69 -12.40
CA LEU A 220 17.68 -11.10 -12.59
C LEU A 220 16.94 -11.71 -13.78
N SER A 221 15.68 -11.31 -14.01
CA SER A 221 14.91 -11.71 -15.18
C SER A 221 15.50 -11.13 -16.47
N GLN A 222 15.93 -9.87 -16.48
CA GLN A 222 16.57 -9.25 -17.65
C GLN A 222 17.95 -9.85 -17.98
N LEU A 223 18.64 -10.40 -16.97
CA LEU A 223 19.91 -11.12 -17.16
C LEU A 223 19.72 -12.59 -17.60
N ASN A 224 18.47 -13.03 -17.83
CA ASN A 224 18.11 -14.42 -18.18
C ASN A 224 18.59 -15.46 -17.15
N ILE A 225 18.80 -15.05 -15.88
CA ILE A 225 19.22 -15.95 -14.79
C ILE A 225 18.00 -16.72 -14.24
N ILE A 226 16.83 -16.08 -14.22
CA ILE A 226 15.58 -16.65 -13.72
C ILE A 226 14.51 -16.50 -14.80
N THR A 227 13.72 -17.55 -15.02
CA THR A 227 12.63 -17.55 -15.99
C THR A 227 11.45 -16.71 -15.48
N PRO A 228 10.79 -15.92 -16.35
CA PRO A 228 9.63 -15.11 -15.98
C PRO A 228 8.51 -15.91 -15.31
N ASN A 229 8.31 -17.15 -15.75
CA ASN A 229 7.27 -18.07 -15.25
C ASN A 229 7.38 -18.36 -13.74
N MET A 230 8.59 -18.30 -13.16
CA MET A 230 8.78 -18.50 -11.72
C MET A 230 8.65 -17.20 -10.91
N VAL A 231 8.95 -16.05 -11.52
CA VAL A 231 9.01 -14.75 -10.86
C VAL A 231 7.63 -14.09 -10.79
N ASN A 232 6.83 -14.24 -11.85
CA ASN A 232 5.54 -13.57 -11.99
C ASN A 232 4.54 -13.92 -10.87
N PRO A 233 4.32 -15.20 -10.50
CA PRO A 233 3.40 -15.55 -9.42
C PRO A 233 3.91 -15.03 -8.07
N LEU A 234 5.21 -15.12 -7.82
CA LEU A 234 5.81 -14.66 -6.57
C LEU A 234 5.65 -13.14 -6.38
N LEU A 235 5.82 -12.36 -7.44
CA LEU A 235 5.63 -10.90 -7.39
C LEU A 235 4.19 -10.52 -7.05
N VAL A 236 3.23 -11.13 -7.77
CA VAL A 236 1.79 -10.84 -7.69
C VAL A 236 1.17 -11.35 -6.39
N ILE A 237 1.57 -12.54 -5.94
CA ILE A 237 0.93 -13.24 -4.82
C ILE A 237 1.60 -12.89 -3.49
N LEU A 238 2.91 -12.61 -3.48
CA LEU A 238 3.64 -12.34 -2.23
C LEU A 238 3.95 -10.87 -2.04
N PHE A 239 4.70 -10.25 -2.94
CA PHE A 239 5.27 -8.91 -2.69
C PHE A 239 4.24 -7.78 -2.83
N LEU A 240 3.40 -7.80 -3.86
CA LEU A 240 2.33 -6.82 -4.07
C LEU A 240 1.32 -6.76 -2.90
N PRO A 241 0.85 -7.90 -2.35
CA PRO A 241 -0.01 -7.94 -1.15
C PRO A 241 0.70 -7.51 0.12
N LEU A 242 1.97 -7.92 0.31
CA LEU A 242 2.75 -7.63 1.51
C LEU A 242 2.89 -6.12 1.74
N LYS A 243 3.06 -5.35 0.66
CA LYS A 243 3.11 -3.89 0.65
C LYS A 243 1.86 -3.22 1.25
N SER A 244 0.69 -3.86 1.12
CA SER A 244 -0.59 -3.32 1.60
C SER A 244 -1.04 -3.94 2.93
N ALA A 245 -0.80 -5.24 3.12
CA ALA A 245 -1.23 -5.99 4.30
C ALA A 245 -0.46 -5.63 5.58
N LEU A 246 0.79 -5.17 5.45
CA LEU A 246 1.60 -4.78 6.59
C LEU A 246 1.21 -3.40 7.15
N ASN A 247 0.52 -2.55 6.39
CA ASN A 247 0.16 -1.20 6.86
C ASN A 247 -0.72 -1.25 8.13
N PRO A 248 -1.88 -1.95 8.17
CA PRO A 248 -2.68 -2.09 9.40
C PRO A 248 -1.94 -2.77 10.55
N LEU A 249 -1.09 -3.77 10.26
CA LEU A 249 -0.31 -4.48 11.28
C LEU A 249 0.66 -3.55 12.01
N VAL A 250 1.29 -2.63 11.28
CA VAL A 250 2.18 -1.61 11.87
C VAL A 250 1.40 -0.60 12.71
N TYR A 251 0.19 -0.20 12.29
CA TYR A 251 -0.68 0.66 13.11
C TYR A 251 -1.16 -0.03 14.39
N CYS A 252 -1.46 -1.33 14.33
CA CYS A 252 -1.92 -2.13 15.46
C CYS A 252 -0.82 -2.59 16.41
N TYR A 253 0.44 -2.72 15.97
CA TYR A 253 1.56 -3.22 16.77
C TYR A 253 1.70 -2.50 18.14
N GLY A 254 1.52 -1.17 18.15
CA GLY A 254 1.59 -0.38 19.38
C GLY A 254 0.38 -0.53 20.33
N ASN A 255 -0.77 -1.00 19.83
CA ASN A 255 -1.97 -1.25 20.66
C ASN A 255 -2.01 -2.69 21.18
N ILE A 256 -1.49 -3.67 20.42
CA ILE A 256 -1.42 -5.08 20.83
C ILE A 256 -0.47 -5.25 22.03
N LEU A 257 0.65 -4.52 22.05
CA LEU A 257 1.58 -4.49 23.20
C LEU A 257 1.04 -3.68 24.40
N LYS A 258 -0.03 -2.90 24.20
CA LYS A 258 -0.72 -2.12 25.23
C LYS A 258 -2.02 -2.76 25.70
N CYS A 259 -2.35 -3.98 25.29
CA CYS A 259 -3.50 -4.70 25.87
C CYS A 259 -3.35 -4.72 27.39
N PRO A 260 -4.18 -3.97 28.14
CA PRO A 260 -4.28 -4.18 29.57
C PRO A 260 -4.85 -5.59 29.71
N LYS A 261 -4.17 -6.48 30.46
CA LYS A 261 -4.81 -7.71 30.92
C LYS A 261 -6.21 -7.34 31.40
N PRO A 262 -7.29 -8.02 30.96
CA PRO A 262 -8.62 -7.69 31.43
C PRO A 262 -8.63 -7.89 32.95
N ARG A 263 -8.52 -6.79 33.71
CA ARG A 263 -8.87 -6.79 35.12
C ARG A 263 -10.38 -6.87 35.13
N MET A 264 -10.89 -8.10 35.22
CA MET A 264 -12.26 -8.39 35.58
C MET A 264 -12.51 -7.80 36.97
N VAL A 265 -12.88 -6.53 37.03
CA VAL A 265 -13.35 -5.91 38.26
C VAL A 265 -14.79 -6.38 38.42
N LEU A 266 -14.94 -7.51 39.11
CA LEU A 266 -16.22 -8.05 39.55
C LEU A 266 -16.81 -7.05 40.56
N LYS A 267 -17.57 -6.06 40.07
CA LYS A 267 -18.43 -5.23 40.92
C LYS A 267 -19.61 -6.10 41.36
N ILE A 268 -19.41 -6.82 42.46
CA ILE A 268 -20.53 -7.36 43.23
C ILE A 268 -21.18 -6.17 43.95
N SER A 269 -22.15 -5.55 43.29
CA SER A 269 -23.12 -4.67 43.95
C SER A 269 -24.09 -5.55 44.73
N LEU A 270 -23.70 -5.92 45.97
CA LEU A 270 -24.64 -6.53 46.90
C LEU A 270 -25.66 -5.47 47.34
N VAL A 271 -26.86 -5.62 46.77
CA VAL A 271 -28.12 -5.05 47.21
C VAL A 271 -28.28 -5.28 48.72
N ARG A 272 -28.05 -4.24 49.52
CA ARG A 272 -28.48 -4.18 50.93
C ARG A 272 -29.16 -2.85 51.22
N GLN A 273 -30.24 -2.58 50.47
CA GLN A 273 -31.28 -1.62 50.86
C GLN A 273 -32.63 -2.31 50.79
N ARG A 274 -32.90 -3.15 51.79
CA ARG A 274 -34.26 -3.45 52.22
C ARG A 274 -34.16 -4.01 53.62
N ASN A 275 -34.31 -3.14 54.60
CA ASN A 275 -35.06 -3.43 55.82
C ASN A 275 -35.10 -2.18 56.72
N HIS A 276 -36.33 -1.70 56.93
CA HIS A 276 -36.82 -0.87 58.03
C HIS A 276 -36.30 0.59 58.08
N SER A 277 -36.89 1.53 57.33
CA SER A 277 -38.17 2.19 57.65
C SER A 277 -38.91 1.65 58.88
N SER A 278 -38.78 2.35 60.01
CA SER A 278 -39.84 2.65 60.99
C SER A 278 -39.23 2.97 62.36
N ALA A 279 -39.13 4.27 62.69
CA ALA A 279 -39.31 4.86 64.04
C ALA A 279 -38.80 6.31 64.05
N ASN A 280 -39.71 7.27 63.90
CA ASN A 280 -40.11 8.29 64.90
C ASN A 280 -39.14 9.49 65.02
N LEU A 281 -39.43 10.65 64.39
CA LEU A 281 -40.28 11.79 64.81
C LEU A 281 -39.73 12.69 65.96
N THR A 282 -39.88 14.01 65.74
CA THR A 282 -39.70 15.19 66.63
C THR A 282 -38.25 15.70 66.83
N SER A 283 -37.88 16.99 66.82
CA SER A 283 -38.44 18.30 66.42
C SER A 283 -37.25 19.33 66.35
N PRO A 284 -37.43 20.63 66.00
CA PRO A 284 -36.41 21.50 65.40
C PRO A 284 -35.68 22.45 66.39
N GLY A 285 -34.53 23.01 65.99
CA GLY A 285 -33.92 24.15 66.69
C GLY A 285 -32.60 24.70 66.14
N VAL A 286 -32.68 25.90 65.54
CA VAL A 286 -31.78 27.07 65.63
C VAL A 286 -30.30 26.98 65.14
N ASP A 287 -30.08 27.53 63.94
CA ASP A 287 -29.17 28.65 63.52
C ASP A 287 -27.77 28.93 64.14
N PRO A 288 -26.89 29.68 63.42
CA PRO A 288 -25.46 29.40 63.27
C PRO A 288 -24.55 30.32 64.10
N MET A 289 -23.27 29.96 64.25
CA MET A 289 -22.20 30.96 64.35
C MET A 289 -20.82 30.45 63.93
N THR A 290 -20.29 31.18 62.95
CA THR A 290 -18.90 31.33 62.53
C THR A 290 -17.91 31.54 63.68
N LYS A 291 -16.76 30.88 63.58
CA LYS A 291 -15.42 31.49 63.70
C LYS A 291 -14.41 30.64 62.93
#